data_AF-A0A2J6XD41-F1
#
_entry.id   AF-A0A2J6XD41-F1
#
_cell.length_a   1.000
_cell.length_b   1.000
_cell.length_c   1.000
_cell.angle_alpha   90.00
_cell.angle_beta   90.00
_cell.angle_gamma   90.00
#
_symmetry.space_group_name_H-M   'P 1'
#
loop_
_entity.id
_entity.type
_entity.pdbx_description
1 polymer ?
#
loop_
_entity_poly.entity_id
_entity_poly.type
_entity_poly.pdbx_seq_one_letter_code
_entity_poly.pdbx_strand_id
1 'polypeptide(L)'
;ANWRMPADYGYLLRLVIEEVATNIVKYGYHDHNRDQIHLSCTYDQGILTITIRDRGQPFDPLTAPPPDLHAAADQRTLGGLGIFFVREYADTLTYHHDPDSGWNELTVTKTMTMLDRLRSLPLFQAVPEAVLSALAPRLAECRLAPGEVLFHQGDTGHECYVVLSGAVEVITFVNGAELRLEVFHSGQIIGEMSLIDHSPRSATVRAIEPSRLVALNEQVFATLIGSSPALAMHMLRSIVSRVRNTNQRMIHDLERKNAELLTAYQQLQAAQAELIRYNRLEEELDVARRIQQSFLPRVLPQPPGWRIAAFSRGAQAVGGDFFDTIPLPDGRIGLIVADACGKRVTA
;
A
#
# COMPACT_ATOMS: atom_id res chain seq x y z
N ALA A 1 23.84 4.58 17.13
CA ALA A 1 22.52 4.92 16.56
C ALA A 1 22.75 5.78 15.32
N ASN A 2 22.24 5.37 14.15
CA ASN A 2 22.36 6.17 12.92
C ASN A 2 21.30 7.26 12.91
N TRP A 3 21.55 8.35 13.65
CA TRP A 3 20.67 9.51 13.64
C TRP A 3 20.85 10.25 12.31
N ARG A 4 19.87 10.17 11.41
CA ARG A 4 19.79 11.05 10.24
C ARG A 4 19.26 12.42 10.68
N MET A 5 20.12 13.19 11.33
CA MET A 5 19.87 14.58 11.70
C MET A 5 20.40 15.52 10.62
N PRO A 6 19.74 16.66 10.35
CA PRO A 6 20.33 17.72 9.53
C PRO A 6 21.67 18.19 10.13
N ALA A 7 22.60 18.64 9.30
CA ALA A 7 23.94 19.05 9.75
C ALA A 7 23.91 20.13 10.85
N ASP A 8 22.98 21.08 10.74
CA ASP A 8 22.80 22.19 11.70
C ASP A 8 22.40 21.69 13.10
N TYR A 9 21.72 20.55 13.19
CA TYR A 9 21.30 19.92 14.46
C TYR A 9 22.48 19.19 15.11
N GLY A 10 23.34 18.59 14.29
CA GLY A 10 24.63 18.07 14.75
C GLY A 10 25.53 19.18 15.30
N TYR A 11 25.53 20.35 14.66
CA TYR A 11 26.24 21.53 15.17
C TYR A 11 25.67 21.98 16.52
N LEU A 12 24.35 22.12 16.66
CA LEU A 12 23.73 22.49 17.94
C LEU A 12 24.05 21.47 19.04
N LEU A 13 23.93 20.17 18.75
CA LEU A 13 24.28 19.11 19.70
C LEU A 13 25.73 19.24 20.17
N ARG A 14 26.64 19.46 19.22
CA ARG A 14 28.07 19.63 19.50
C ARG A 14 28.32 20.90 20.31
N LEU A 15 27.72 22.03 19.94
CA LEU A 15 27.83 23.31 20.62
C LEU A 15 27.33 23.20 22.07
N VAL A 16 26.17 22.59 22.28
CA VAL A 16 25.60 22.38 23.62
C VAL A 16 26.54 21.52 24.47
N ILE A 17 27.07 20.42 23.93
CA ILE A 17 28.01 19.56 24.65
C ILE A 17 29.33 20.29 24.92
N GLU A 18 29.94 20.91 23.90
CA GLU A 18 31.25 21.57 24.01
C GLU A 18 31.20 22.80 24.91
N GLU A 19 30.13 23.58 24.91
CA GLU A 19 30.05 24.81 25.69
C GLU A 19 29.45 24.56 27.08
N VAL A 20 28.32 23.88 27.17
CA VAL A 20 27.64 23.70 28.46
C VAL A 20 28.37 22.68 29.32
N ALA A 21 28.69 21.49 28.79
CA ALA A 21 29.35 20.46 29.59
C ALA A 21 30.77 20.90 29.99
N THR A 22 31.51 21.56 29.09
CA THR A 22 32.83 22.11 29.44
C THR A 22 32.73 23.18 30.52
N ASN A 23 31.72 24.05 30.49
CA ASN A 23 31.52 25.05 31.54
C ASN A 23 31.16 24.40 32.88
N ILE A 24 30.32 23.37 32.89
CA ILE A 24 30.02 22.60 34.10
C ILE A 24 31.30 21.99 34.68
N VAL A 25 32.14 21.36 33.85
CA VAL A 25 33.41 20.77 34.31
C VAL A 25 34.39 21.82 34.83
N LYS A 26 34.50 22.97 34.16
CA LYS A 26 35.47 24.03 34.51
C LYS A 26 35.06 24.85 35.74
N TYR A 27 33.77 25.14 35.87
CA TYR A 27 33.26 26.12 36.84
C TYR A 27 32.30 25.51 37.86
N GLY A 28 31.62 24.41 37.54
CA GLY A 28 30.62 23.79 38.42
C GLY A 28 31.21 22.86 39.49
N TYR A 29 32.42 22.34 39.28
CA TYR A 29 33.10 21.42 40.20
C TYR A 29 34.49 21.94 40.59
N HIS A 30 34.82 21.87 41.89
CA HIS A 30 36.13 22.28 42.44
C HIS A 30 36.86 21.08 43.06
N ASP A 31 38.17 21.21 43.34
CA ASP A 31 39.20 20.17 43.56
C ASP A 31 38.85 18.88 44.35
N HIS A 32 37.72 18.82 45.06
CA HIS A 32 37.27 17.65 45.83
C HIS A 32 35.81 17.21 45.60
N ASN A 33 35.03 17.90 44.75
CA ASN A 33 33.64 17.57 44.48
C ASN A 33 33.51 17.12 43.02
N ARG A 34 33.76 15.84 42.74
CA ARG A 34 33.58 15.25 41.39
C ARG A 34 32.31 14.42 41.40
N ASP A 35 31.39 14.72 40.50
CA ASP A 35 30.19 13.91 40.28
C ASP A 35 29.98 13.65 38.78
N GLN A 36 28.97 12.85 38.46
CA GLN A 36 28.61 12.50 37.10
C GLN A 36 27.82 13.64 36.43
N ILE A 37 28.12 13.87 35.16
CA ILE A 37 27.28 14.67 34.26
C ILE A 37 26.46 13.70 33.43
N HIS A 38 25.13 13.80 33.51
CA HIS A 38 24.22 12.96 32.74
C HIS A 38 23.82 13.71 31.48
N LEU A 39 24.18 13.15 30.33
CA LEU A 39 23.82 13.67 29.02
C LEU A 39 22.80 12.72 28.41
N SER A 40 21.61 13.22 28.12
CA SER A 40 20.63 12.52 27.31
C SER A 40 20.28 13.36 26.09
N CYS A 41 20.04 12.68 24.98
CA CYS A 41 19.63 13.32 23.76
C CYS A 41 18.60 12.43 23.08
N THR A 42 17.48 13.04 22.68
CA THR A 42 16.40 12.37 21.97
C THR A 42 16.08 13.17 20.72
N TYR A 43 15.66 12.46 19.68
CA TYR A 43 15.18 13.08 18.45
C TYR A 43 13.95 12.34 18.00
N ASP A 44 12.81 12.96 18.21
CA ASP A 44 11.51 12.39 17.90
C ASP A 44 10.63 13.41 17.17
N GLN A 45 9.93 12.94 16.15
CA GLN A 45 9.02 13.74 15.30
C GLN A 45 9.62 15.06 14.75
N GLY A 46 10.94 15.15 14.64
CA GLY A 46 11.65 16.36 14.20
C GLY A 46 11.94 17.36 15.31
N ILE A 47 11.88 16.95 16.58
CA ILE A 47 12.28 17.76 17.73
C ILE A 47 13.53 17.10 18.33
N LEU A 48 14.64 17.83 18.28
CA LEU A 48 15.86 17.48 19.01
C LEU A 48 15.72 18.01 20.43
N THR A 49 15.81 17.12 21.42
CA THR A 49 15.84 17.48 22.84
C THR A 49 17.15 17.02 23.43
N ILE A 50 17.94 17.95 23.95
CA ILE A 50 19.21 17.68 24.62
C ILE A 50 19.01 18.03 26.09
N THR A 51 19.26 17.07 26.98
CA THR A 51 19.19 17.29 28.43
C THR A 51 20.57 17.07 29.02
N ILE A 52 21.06 18.06 29.77
CA ILE A 52 22.28 17.98 30.54
C ILE A 52 21.92 18.11 32.01
N ARG A 53 22.34 17.13 32.82
CA ARG A 53 22.18 17.18 34.27
C ARG A 53 23.51 17.07 34.97
N ASP A 54 23.67 17.81 36.05
CA ASP A 54 24.86 17.80 36.89
C ASP A 54 24.50 18.14 38.35
N ARG A 55 25.46 17.98 39.25
CA ARG A 55 25.36 18.37 40.68
C ARG A 55 26.44 19.38 41.07
N GLY A 56 26.95 20.11 40.08
CA GLY A 56 27.85 21.23 40.28
C GLY A 56 27.13 22.42 40.89
N GLN A 57 27.86 23.52 41.07
CA GLN A 57 27.28 24.77 41.55
C GLN A 57 26.13 25.22 40.64
N PRO A 58 24.92 25.49 41.19
CA PRO A 58 23.79 25.95 40.40
C PRO A 58 24.09 27.24 39.67
N PHE A 59 23.83 27.26 38.37
CA PHE A 59 24.04 28.40 37.50
C PHE A 59 22.96 28.38 36.42
N ASP A 60 22.10 29.40 36.41
CA ASP A 60 21.05 29.53 35.40
C ASP A 60 21.60 30.21 34.13
N PRO A 61 21.78 29.48 33.02
CA PRO A 61 22.34 30.04 31.78
C PRO A 61 21.43 31.07 31.11
N LEU A 62 20.13 31.10 31.45
CA LEU A 62 19.18 32.07 30.89
C LEU A 62 19.41 33.47 31.44
N THR A 63 19.96 33.58 32.65
CA THR A 63 20.23 34.86 33.32
C THR A 63 21.53 35.52 32.88
N ALA A 64 22.37 34.81 32.13
CA ALA A 64 23.64 35.33 31.65
C ALA A 64 23.42 36.57 30.73
N PRO A 65 24.15 37.68 30.96
CA PRO A 65 24.03 38.86 30.12
C PRO A 65 24.53 38.57 28.69
N PRO A 66 23.91 39.16 27.65
CA PRO A 66 24.37 39.00 26.29
C PRO A 66 25.78 39.59 26.14
N PRO A 67 26.69 38.92 25.39
CA PRO A 67 28.02 39.45 25.13
C PRO A 67 27.94 40.69 24.23
N ASP A 68 28.81 41.67 24.46
CA ASP A 68 28.95 42.81 23.54
C ASP A 68 29.72 42.39 22.29
N LEU A 69 28.99 42.20 21.19
CA LEU A 69 29.55 41.80 19.90
C LEU A 69 30.27 42.95 19.16
N HIS A 70 30.03 44.20 19.59
CA HIS A 70 30.58 45.40 18.96
C HIS A 70 31.80 45.97 19.70
N ALA A 71 32.07 45.50 20.93
CA ALA A 71 33.29 45.83 21.67
C ALA A 71 34.56 45.38 20.92
N ALA A 72 35.58 46.23 20.95
CA ALA A 72 36.91 45.95 20.43
C ALA A 72 37.52 44.71 21.13
N ALA A 73 38.35 43.94 20.43
CA ALA A 73 38.82 42.62 20.90
C ALA A 73 39.58 42.65 22.23
N ASP A 74 40.14 43.80 22.59
CA ASP A 74 40.83 44.13 23.84
C ASP A 74 39.89 44.47 25.02
N GLN A 75 38.62 44.77 24.74
CA GLN A 75 37.60 45.13 25.75
C GLN A 75 36.59 44.00 26.02
N ARG A 76 36.68 42.89 25.28
CA ARG A 76 35.80 41.72 25.47
C ARG A 76 36.19 40.97 26.74
N THR A 77 35.25 40.77 27.66
CA THR A 77 35.40 39.79 28.74
C THR A 77 35.62 38.39 28.14
N LEU A 78 36.67 37.70 28.60
CA LEU A 78 36.92 36.30 28.22
C LEU A 78 35.80 35.41 28.77
N GLY A 79 35.02 34.78 27.87
CA GLY A 79 33.92 33.86 28.21
C GLY A 79 32.53 34.45 27.98
N GLY A 80 31.53 33.57 27.77
CA GLY A 80 30.11 33.95 27.63
C GLY A 80 29.50 33.80 26.22
N LEU A 81 30.32 33.66 25.18
CA LEU A 81 29.83 33.46 23.80
C LEU A 81 29.12 32.11 23.60
N GLY A 82 29.57 31.05 24.27
CA GLY A 82 29.02 29.70 24.10
C GLY A 82 27.55 29.60 24.52
N ILE A 83 27.22 30.04 25.73
CA ILE A 83 25.83 30.07 26.25
C ILE A 83 24.96 30.99 25.40
N PHE A 84 25.51 32.11 24.92
CA PHE A 84 24.80 33.00 23.99
C PHE A 84 24.43 32.27 22.68
N PHE A 85 25.38 31.56 22.05
CA PHE A 85 25.08 30.80 20.84
C PHE A 85 24.09 29.66 21.10
N VAL A 86 24.17 28.97 22.24
CA VAL A 86 23.17 27.96 22.61
C VAL A 86 21.77 28.57 22.70
N ARG A 87 21.64 29.76 23.29
CA ARG A 87 20.35 30.49 23.39
C ARG A 87 19.83 30.95 22.04
N GLU A 88 20.68 31.46 21.17
CA GLU A 88 20.30 31.94 19.83
C GLU A 88 19.90 30.79 18.90
N TYR A 89 20.57 29.64 19.00
CA TYR A 89 20.27 28.51 18.13
C TYR A 89 19.10 27.67 18.63
N ALA A 90 18.84 27.59 19.93
CA ALA A 90 17.74 26.81 20.49
C ALA A 90 16.37 27.46 20.22
N ASP A 91 15.32 26.65 20.07
CA ASP A 91 13.95 27.16 20.05
C ASP A 91 13.43 27.37 21.47
N THR A 92 13.75 26.43 22.37
CA THR A 92 13.51 26.60 23.80
C THR A 92 14.72 26.16 24.60
N LEU A 93 14.94 26.86 25.71
CA LEU A 93 15.96 26.57 26.70
C LEU A 93 15.29 26.65 28.08
N THR A 94 15.37 25.60 28.88
CA THR A 94 14.84 25.60 30.25
C THR A 94 15.89 25.12 31.23
N TYR A 95 15.93 25.73 32.41
CA TYR A 95 16.82 25.35 33.50
C TYR A 95 16.01 25.11 34.77
N HIS A 96 16.34 24.04 35.48
CA HIS A 96 15.75 23.73 36.78
C HIS A 96 16.84 23.26 37.74
N HIS A 97 16.83 23.79 38.96
CA HIS A 97 17.64 23.30 40.08
C HIS A 97 16.70 22.70 41.13
N ASP A 98 16.95 21.45 41.50
CA ASP A 98 16.27 20.73 42.58
C ASP A 98 17.10 20.82 43.87
N PRO A 99 16.67 21.59 44.89
CA PRO A 99 17.40 21.75 46.14
C PRO A 99 17.50 20.47 46.97
N ASP A 100 16.53 19.55 46.83
CA ASP A 100 16.46 18.34 47.65
C ASP A 100 17.43 17.28 47.14
N SER A 101 17.52 17.12 45.81
CA SER A 101 18.41 16.13 45.18
C SER A 101 19.77 16.69 44.75
N GLY A 102 19.90 18.02 44.74
CA GLY A 102 21.09 18.76 44.31
C GLY A 102 21.31 18.78 42.80
N TRP A 103 20.35 18.28 42.00
CA TRP A 103 20.49 18.21 40.55
C TRP A 103 20.16 19.55 39.89
N ASN A 104 21.03 19.95 38.96
CA ASN A 104 20.78 20.93 37.93
C ASN A 104 20.35 20.19 36.66
N GLU A 105 19.36 20.71 35.94
CA GLU A 105 18.91 20.18 34.65
C GLU A 105 18.72 21.32 33.65
N LEU A 106 19.48 21.29 32.56
CA LEU A 106 19.33 22.17 31.41
C LEU A 106 18.73 21.35 30.26
N THR A 107 17.57 21.78 29.76
CA THR A 107 16.94 21.20 28.57
C THR A 107 16.97 22.20 27.42
N VAL A 108 17.56 21.78 26.31
CA VAL A 108 17.63 22.53 25.05
C VAL A 108 16.75 21.81 24.03
N THR A 109 15.80 22.51 23.42
CA THR A 109 15.02 21.93 22.31
C THR A 109 15.20 22.70 21.01
N LYS A 110 15.18 21.96 19.90
CA LYS A 110 15.18 22.51 18.55
C LYS A 110 14.19 21.76 17.68
N THR A 111 13.28 22.49 17.06
CA THR A 111 12.26 21.97 16.16
C THR A 111 12.69 22.13 14.71
N MET A 112 12.68 21.03 13.99
CA MET A 112 12.94 21.01 12.55
C MET A 112 11.97 21.92 11.83
N THR A 113 12.50 22.94 11.17
CA THR A 113 11.71 23.85 10.37
C THR A 113 11.28 23.15 9.07
N MET A 114 10.32 23.72 8.35
CA MET A 114 9.98 23.22 7.02
C MET A 114 11.19 23.30 6.08
N LEU A 115 11.97 24.37 6.18
CA LEU A 115 13.17 24.57 5.39
C LEU A 115 14.21 23.46 5.65
N ASP A 116 14.45 23.13 6.92
CA ASP A 116 15.35 22.03 7.30
C ASP A 116 14.89 20.69 6.75
N ARG A 117 13.57 20.43 6.82
CA ARG A 117 12.95 19.24 6.24
C ARG A 117 13.20 19.16 4.74
N LEU A 118 12.91 20.22 3.98
CA LEU A 118 13.14 20.24 2.54
C LEU A 118 14.62 20.04 2.20
N ARG A 119 15.53 20.77 2.86
CA ARG A 119 16.99 20.66 2.64
C ARG A 119 17.53 19.24 2.85
N SER A 120 16.94 18.48 3.78
CA SER A 120 17.35 17.11 4.06
C SER A 120 17.00 16.11 2.95
N LEU A 121 16.05 16.46 2.06
CA LEU A 121 15.59 15.57 1.00
C LEU A 121 16.47 15.74 -0.26
N PRO A 122 16.95 14.63 -0.87
CA PRO A 122 17.79 14.68 -2.07
C PRO A 122 17.20 15.49 -3.22
N LEU A 123 15.87 15.45 -3.35
CA LEU A 123 15.12 16.17 -4.37
C LEU A 123 15.34 17.69 -4.35
N PHE A 124 15.47 18.28 -3.17
CA PHE A 124 15.58 19.73 -2.99
C PHE A 124 17.03 20.22 -2.90
N GLN A 125 18.02 19.32 -2.84
CA GLN A 125 19.43 19.72 -2.86
C GLN A 125 19.83 20.43 -4.16
N ALA A 126 19.09 20.21 -5.24
CA ALA A 126 19.30 20.87 -6.53
C ALA A 126 18.54 22.20 -6.67
N VAL A 127 17.79 22.64 -5.65
CA VAL A 127 17.03 23.89 -5.68
C VAL A 127 17.84 25.00 -5.01
N PRO A 128 17.94 26.21 -5.60
CA PRO A 128 18.66 27.31 -4.99
C PRO A 128 18.17 27.65 -3.58
N GLU A 129 19.09 27.87 -2.65
CA GLU A 129 18.78 28.10 -1.24
C GLU A 129 17.84 29.30 -1.02
N ALA A 130 18.04 30.39 -1.77
CA ALA A 130 17.18 31.57 -1.71
C ALA A 130 15.72 31.24 -2.08
N VAL A 131 15.51 30.32 -3.01
CA VAL A 131 14.17 29.88 -3.43
C VAL A 131 13.54 29.00 -2.35
N LEU A 132 14.28 28.04 -1.80
CA LEU A 132 13.78 27.20 -0.70
C LEU A 132 13.42 28.03 0.54
N SER A 133 14.31 28.94 0.94
CA SER A 133 14.10 29.84 2.08
C SER A 133 12.87 30.73 1.91
N ALA A 134 12.59 31.20 0.68
CA ALA A 134 11.41 32.00 0.39
C ALA A 134 10.11 31.17 0.32
N LEU A 135 10.18 29.92 -0.13
CA LEU A 135 9.01 29.05 -0.29
C LEU A 135 8.61 28.35 1.01
N ALA A 136 9.57 27.85 1.78
CA ALA A 136 9.33 26.99 2.94
C ALA A 136 8.30 27.53 3.96
N PRO A 137 8.29 28.84 4.31
CA PRO A 137 7.30 29.39 5.23
C PRO A 137 5.86 29.38 4.70
N ARG A 138 5.67 29.26 3.38
CA ARG A 138 4.37 29.32 2.69
C ARG A 138 3.76 27.95 2.46
N LEU A 139 4.49 26.87 2.77
CA LEU A 139 4.06 25.52 2.48
C LEU A 139 3.19 24.96 3.60
N ALA A 140 2.08 24.33 3.20
CA ALA A 140 1.19 23.65 4.13
C ALA A 140 1.68 22.21 4.36
N GLU A 141 1.79 21.83 5.62
CA GLU A 141 2.07 20.45 6.02
C GLU A 141 0.76 19.67 6.20
N CYS A 142 0.71 18.47 5.64
CA CYS A 142 -0.36 17.50 5.83
C CYS A 142 0.17 16.35 6.70
N ARG A 143 -0.59 15.96 7.72
CA ARG A 143 -0.27 14.83 8.61
C ARG A 143 -1.35 13.77 8.44
N LEU A 144 -0.92 12.52 8.30
CA LEU A 144 -1.79 11.38 8.11
C LEU A 144 -1.45 10.29 9.14
N ALA A 145 -2.46 9.76 9.81
CA ALA A 145 -2.38 8.53 10.58
C ALA A 145 -2.46 7.29 9.66
N PRO A 146 -2.01 6.12 10.12
CA PRO A 146 -2.14 4.88 9.34
C PRO A 146 -3.60 4.63 8.94
N GLY A 147 -3.83 4.39 7.65
CA GLY A 147 -5.16 4.20 7.07
C GLY A 147 -5.86 5.49 6.63
N GLU A 148 -5.34 6.68 6.95
CA GLU A 148 -5.94 7.93 6.48
C GLU A 148 -5.64 8.18 5.00
N VAL A 149 -6.68 8.53 4.25
CA VAL A 149 -6.62 8.80 2.82
C VAL A 149 -6.25 10.26 2.61
N LEU A 150 -5.24 10.50 1.77
CA LEU A 150 -4.83 11.83 1.34
C LEU A 150 -5.79 12.40 0.29
N PHE A 151 -6.11 11.59 -0.72
CA PHE A 151 -7.13 11.87 -1.73
C PHE A 151 -7.59 10.57 -2.40
N HIS A 152 -8.78 10.59 -2.98
CA HIS A 152 -9.35 9.48 -3.73
C HIS A 152 -9.08 9.60 -5.23
N GLN A 153 -9.08 8.45 -5.90
CA GLN A 153 -9.11 8.39 -7.35
C GLN A 153 -10.36 9.11 -7.88
N GLY A 154 -10.19 9.93 -8.91
CA GLY A 154 -11.26 10.72 -9.52
C GLY A 154 -11.50 12.09 -8.86
N ASP A 155 -10.88 12.36 -7.70
CA ASP A 155 -10.94 13.69 -7.11
C ASP A 155 -10.29 14.73 -8.02
N THR A 156 -10.80 15.96 -8.00
CA THR A 156 -10.11 17.12 -8.58
C THR A 156 -9.09 17.63 -7.57
N GLY A 157 -7.84 17.84 -7.98
CA GLY A 157 -6.81 18.41 -7.11
C GLY A 157 -5.79 19.22 -7.90
N HIS A 158 -5.36 20.34 -7.32
CA HIS A 158 -4.47 21.33 -7.96
C HIS A 158 -3.16 21.49 -7.19
N GLU A 159 -2.78 20.45 -6.47
CA GLU A 159 -1.55 20.36 -5.70
C GLU A 159 -0.91 18.97 -5.87
N CYS A 160 0.40 18.91 -5.72
CA CYS A 160 1.12 17.66 -5.51
C CYS A 160 1.71 17.64 -4.10
N TYR A 161 2.18 16.48 -3.67
CA TYR A 161 2.67 16.29 -2.32
C TYR A 161 4.05 15.67 -2.34
N VAL A 162 4.95 16.17 -1.49
CA VAL A 162 6.22 15.48 -1.19
C VAL A 162 6.10 14.79 0.15
N VAL A 163 6.44 13.52 0.21
CA VAL A 163 6.55 12.79 1.48
C VAL A 163 7.77 13.33 2.24
N LEU A 164 7.56 13.93 3.40
CA LEU A 164 8.64 14.39 4.29
C LEU A 164 9.15 13.24 5.14
N SER A 165 8.22 12.45 5.71
CA SER A 165 8.51 11.27 6.52
C SER A 165 7.32 10.31 6.48
N GLY A 166 7.57 9.05 6.82
CA GLY A 166 6.57 7.98 6.77
C GLY A 166 6.51 7.33 5.39
N ALA A 167 5.39 6.64 5.14
CA ALA A 167 5.12 5.96 3.89
C ALA A 167 3.62 5.97 3.57
N VAL A 168 3.32 6.15 2.29
CA VAL A 168 1.97 6.13 1.75
C VAL A 168 1.89 5.16 0.57
N GLU A 169 0.78 4.45 0.43
CA GLU A 169 0.53 3.59 -0.70
C GLU A 169 -0.40 4.24 -1.72
N VAL A 170 -0.16 3.92 -2.98
CA VAL A 170 -1.01 4.32 -4.11
C VAL A 170 -1.77 3.11 -4.59
N ILE A 171 -3.10 3.20 -4.57
CA ILE A 171 -4.02 2.11 -4.90
C ILE A 171 -5.00 2.57 -5.98
N THR A 172 -5.41 1.65 -6.83
CA THR A 172 -6.50 1.85 -7.79
C THR A 172 -7.48 0.69 -7.71
N PHE A 173 -8.68 0.85 -8.25
CA PHE A 173 -9.69 -0.20 -8.31
C PHE A 173 -9.84 -0.70 -9.74
N VAL A 174 -9.60 -1.99 -9.96
CA VAL A 174 -9.80 -2.66 -11.26
C VAL A 174 -10.85 -3.74 -11.08
N ASN A 175 -11.99 -3.61 -11.77
CA ASN A 175 -13.14 -4.52 -11.64
C ASN A 175 -13.61 -4.72 -10.18
N GLY A 176 -13.55 -3.66 -9.37
CA GLY A 176 -13.94 -3.69 -7.95
C GLY A 176 -12.89 -4.27 -7.00
N ALA A 177 -11.76 -4.78 -7.50
CA ALA A 177 -10.65 -5.25 -6.67
C ALA A 177 -9.61 -4.14 -6.47
N GLU A 178 -9.13 -3.99 -5.24
CA GLU A 178 -8.05 -3.06 -4.90
C GLU A 178 -6.71 -3.58 -5.43
N LEU A 179 -6.02 -2.76 -6.21
CA LEU A 179 -4.70 -3.02 -6.76
C LEU A 179 -3.70 -1.98 -6.24
N ARG A 180 -2.75 -2.42 -5.42
CA ARG A 180 -1.64 -1.58 -4.96
C ARG A 180 -0.61 -1.36 -6.07
N LEU A 181 -0.51 -0.13 -6.53
CA LEU A 181 0.42 0.29 -7.58
C LEU A 181 1.83 0.51 -7.03
N GLU A 182 1.99 1.22 -5.91
CA GLU A 182 3.33 1.55 -5.40
C GLU A 182 3.27 2.03 -3.95
N VAL A 183 4.41 1.99 -3.25
CA VAL A 183 4.58 2.61 -1.93
C VAL A 183 5.63 3.70 -2.04
N PHE A 184 5.29 4.88 -1.54
CA PHE A 184 6.10 6.07 -1.58
C PHE A 184 6.63 6.40 -0.19
N HIS A 185 7.89 6.78 -0.15
CA HIS A 185 8.65 7.09 1.05
C HIS A 185 9.17 8.53 0.98
N SER A 186 9.80 8.96 2.08
CA SER A 186 10.45 10.26 2.21
C SER A 186 11.25 10.67 0.96
N GLY A 187 11.00 11.89 0.46
CA GLY A 187 11.64 12.49 -0.71
C GLY A 187 10.91 12.26 -2.03
N GLN A 188 9.93 11.38 -2.10
CA GLN A 188 9.17 11.11 -3.33
C GLN A 188 7.96 12.05 -3.47
N ILE A 189 7.64 12.43 -4.72
CA ILE A 189 6.50 13.28 -5.08
C ILE A 189 5.32 12.43 -5.53
N ILE A 190 4.11 12.79 -5.13
CA ILE A 190 2.84 12.15 -5.48
C ILE A 190 1.81 13.19 -5.94
N GLY A 191 0.92 12.80 -6.85
CA GLY A 191 -0.16 13.68 -7.33
C GLY A 191 0.33 14.71 -8.34
N GLU A 192 1.56 14.56 -8.83
CA GLU A 192 2.19 15.40 -9.84
C GLU A 192 1.45 15.34 -11.19
N MET A 193 0.85 14.20 -11.51
CA MET A 193 0.22 13.99 -12.82
C MET A 193 -0.95 14.96 -13.03
N SER A 194 -1.91 14.97 -12.10
CA SER A 194 -3.07 15.87 -12.13
C SER A 194 -2.69 17.35 -12.14
N LEU A 195 -1.55 17.71 -11.54
CA LEU A 195 -1.04 19.07 -11.58
C LEU A 195 -0.51 19.46 -12.96
N ILE A 196 0.06 18.50 -13.69
CA ILE A 196 0.69 18.69 -15.00
C ILE A 196 -0.32 18.65 -16.15
N ASP A 197 -1.26 17.69 -16.12
CA ASP A 197 -2.20 17.46 -17.22
C ASP A 197 -3.62 17.96 -16.93
N HIS A 198 -3.86 18.47 -15.71
CA HIS A 198 -5.17 18.92 -15.23
C HIS A 198 -6.26 17.84 -15.23
N SER A 199 -5.88 16.56 -15.30
CA SER A 199 -6.79 15.43 -15.16
C SER A 199 -7.13 15.17 -13.68
N PRO A 200 -8.27 14.53 -13.38
CA PRO A 200 -8.56 14.03 -12.02
C PRO A 200 -7.46 13.11 -11.47
N ARG A 201 -7.44 12.91 -10.15
CA ARG A 201 -6.48 12.00 -9.48
C ARG A 201 -6.55 10.61 -10.11
N SER A 202 -5.42 10.11 -10.60
CA SER A 202 -5.34 8.81 -11.30
C SER A 202 -5.49 7.61 -10.37
N ALA A 203 -5.28 7.78 -9.07
CA ALA A 203 -5.31 6.74 -8.06
C ALA A 203 -5.65 7.33 -6.68
N THR A 204 -6.04 6.46 -5.74
CA THR A 204 -6.24 6.81 -4.33
C THR A 204 -4.90 6.70 -3.60
N VAL A 205 -4.63 7.60 -2.65
CA VAL A 205 -3.40 7.61 -1.85
C VAL A 205 -3.75 7.56 -0.38
N ARG A 206 -3.15 6.64 0.37
CA ARG A 206 -3.44 6.43 1.79
C ARG A 206 -2.15 6.16 2.56
N ALA A 207 -2.08 6.64 3.80
CA ALA A 207 -0.95 6.37 4.67
C ALA A 207 -0.94 4.90 5.16
N ILE A 208 0.22 4.26 5.14
CA ILE A 208 0.42 2.92 5.73
C ILE A 208 1.07 2.99 7.11
N GLU A 209 1.73 4.11 7.42
CA GLU A 209 2.32 4.44 8.71
C GLU A 209 2.14 5.95 8.98
N PRO A 210 2.39 6.46 10.21
CA PRO A 210 2.28 7.89 10.49
C PRO A 210 3.15 8.71 9.52
N SER A 211 2.50 9.54 8.72
CA SER A 211 3.13 10.19 7.57
C SER A 211 2.97 11.70 7.62
N ARG A 212 4.01 12.40 7.19
CA ARG A 212 4.03 13.87 7.04
C ARG A 212 4.34 14.18 5.59
N LEU A 213 3.52 15.01 4.98
CA LEU A 213 3.66 15.43 3.60
C LEU A 213 3.63 16.96 3.55
N VAL A 214 4.20 17.53 2.49
CA VAL A 214 4.07 18.95 2.20
C VAL A 214 3.34 19.13 0.88
N ALA A 215 2.30 19.98 0.89
CA ALA A 215 1.52 20.31 -0.29
C ALA A 215 2.22 21.40 -1.10
N LEU A 216 2.38 21.15 -2.40
CA LEU A 216 2.91 22.08 -3.38
C LEU A 216 1.78 22.42 -4.37
N ASN A 217 1.24 23.64 -4.27
CA ASN A 217 0.28 24.12 -5.26
C ASN A 217 0.96 24.42 -6.60
N GLU A 218 0.16 24.71 -7.62
CA GLU A 218 0.64 25.02 -8.97
C GLU A 218 1.71 26.14 -9.02
N GLN A 219 1.53 27.22 -8.25
CA GLN A 219 2.48 28.34 -8.23
C GLN A 219 3.84 27.95 -7.65
N VAL A 220 3.83 27.24 -6.52
CA VAL A 220 5.03 26.72 -5.85
C VAL A 220 5.72 25.73 -6.78
N PHE A 221 4.96 24.83 -7.39
CA PHE A 221 5.45 23.83 -8.31
C PHE A 221 6.14 24.45 -9.53
N ALA A 222 5.49 25.42 -10.19
CA ALA A 222 6.05 26.14 -11.32
C ALA A 222 7.35 26.87 -10.94
N THR A 223 7.39 27.48 -9.76
CA THR A 223 8.60 28.16 -9.24
C THR A 223 9.75 27.16 -9.05
N LEU A 224 9.48 26.00 -8.44
CA LEU A 224 10.49 24.97 -8.20
C LEU A 224 11.05 24.40 -9.52
N ILE A 225 10.17 24.08 -10.47
CA ILE A 225 10.56 23.56 -11.79
C ILE A 225 11.36 24.59 -12.58
N GLY A 226 10.93 25.85 -12.59
CA GLY A 226 11.62 26.94 -13.27
C GLY A 226 12.98 27.28 -12.66
N SER A 227 13.15 27.06 -11.35
CA SER A 227 14.39 27.35 -10.63
C SER A 227 15.40 26.21 -10.66
N SER A 228 14.99 24.99 -11.00
CA SER A 228 15.87 23.82 -11.02
C SER A 228 15.53 22.84 -12.15
N PRO A 229 16.26 22.91 -13.29
CA PRO A 229 16.12 21.92 -14.38
C PRO A 229 16.42 20.47 -13.93
N ALA A 230 17.29 20.31 -12.94
CA ALA A 230 17.61 19.01 -12.37
C ALA A 230 16.40 18.39 -11.64
N LEU A 231 15.65 19.20 -10.89
CA LEU A 231 14.38 18.78 -10.27
C LEU A 231 13.37 18.33 -11.32
N ALA A 232 13.19 19.13 -12.37
CA ALA A 232 12.29 18.79 -13.48
C ALA A 232 12.65 17.45 -14.12
N MET A 233 13.95 17.19 -14.33
CA MET A 233 14.40 15.92 -14.88
C MET A 233 14.20 14.75 -13.91
N HIS A 234 14.39 14.95 -12.62
CA HIS A 234 14.11 13.93 -11.60
C HIS A 234 12.63 13.52 -11.60
N MET A 235 11.74 14.51 -11.71
CA MET A 235 10.30 14.27 -11.83
C MET A 235 9.93 13.52 -13.10
N LEU A 236 10.43 13.97 -14.25
CA LEU A 236 10.19 13.30 -15.54
C LEU A 236 10.65 11.83 -15.50
N ARG A 237 11.83 11.55 -14.93
CA ARG A 237 12.30 10.17 -14.74
C ARG A 237 11.38 9.36 -13.83
N SER A 238 10.87 9.96 -12.77
CA SER A 238 9.94 9.32 -11.83
C SER A 238 8.61 8.98 -12.52
N ILE A 239 8.03 9.91 -13.28
CA ILE A 239 6.79 9.68 -14.04
C ILE A 239 7.02 8.59 -15.10
N VAL A 240 8.11 8.64 -15.86
CA VAL A 240 8.43 7.63 -16.89
C VAL A 240 8.61 6.24 -16.26
N SER A 241 9.31 6.16 -15.12
CA SER A 241 9.46 4.90 -14.38
C SER A 241 8.10 4.36 -13.94
N ARG A 242 7.24 5.24 -13.39
CA ARG A 242 5.89 4.88 -12.95
C ARG A 242 5.02 4.36 -14.10
N VAL A 243 4.97 5.07 -15.22
CA VAL A 243 4.21 4.65 -16.41
C VAL A 243 4.69 3.27 -16.90
N ARG A 244 6.01 3.05 -16.97
CA ARG A 244 6.56 1.75 -17.38
C ARG A 244 6.17 0.64 -16.41
N ASN A 245 6.32 0.85 -15.11
CA ASN A 245 6.02 -0.14 -14.08
C ASN A 245 4.53 -0.50 -14.06
N THR A 246 3.65 0.51 -14.14
CA THR A 246 2.20 0.31 -14.18
C THR A 246 1.78 -0.44 -15.45
N ASN A 247 2.33 -0.07 -16.61
CA ASN A 247 2.06 -0.78 -17.86
C ASN A 247 2.52 -2.24 -17.82
N GLN A 248 3.73 -2.52 -17.31
CA GLN A 248 4.23 -3.90 -17.18
C GLN A 248 3.35 -4.76 -16.28
N ARG A 249 2.86 -4.21 -15.16
CA ARG A 249 1.94 -4.93 -14.27
C ARG A 249 0.58 -5.19 -14.92
N MET A 250 0.04 -4.21 -15.65
CA MET A 250 -1.22 -4.39 -16.39
C MET A 250 -1.07 -5.45 -17.48
N ILE A 251 0.04 -5.48 -18.22
CA ILE A 251 0.32 -6.50 -19.23
C ILE A 251 0.34 -7.89 -18.59
N HIS A 252 1.05 -8.07 -17.48
CA HIS A 252 1.08 -9.36 -16.78
C HIS A 252 -0.29 -9.78 -16.23
N ASP A 253 -1.09 -8.85 -15.70
CA ASP A 253 -2.45 -9.18 -15.25
C ASP A 253 -3.36 -9.59 -16.41
N LEU A 254 -3.24 -8.90 -17.56
CA LEU A 254 -3.98 -9.22 -18.79
C LEU A 254 -3.57 -10.59 -19.35
N GLU A 255 -2.28 -10.89 -19.40
CA GLU A 255 -1.76 -12.20 -19.83
C GLU A 255 -2.32 -13.33 -18.98
N ARG A 256 -2.32 -13.16 -17.65
CA ARG A 256 -2.89 -14.12 -16.72
C ARG A 256 -4.38 -14.34 -16.96
N LYS A 257 -5.16 -13.25 -17.04
CA LYS A 257 -6.61 -13.34 -17.31
C LYS A 257 -6.92 -13.98 -18.66
N ASN A 258 -6.13 -13.70 -19.69
CA ASN A 258 -6.27 -14.34 -20.99
C ASN A 258 -6.01 -15.86 -20.91
N ALA A 259 -5.01 -16.30 -20.16
CA ALA A 259 -4.74 -17.72 -19.96
C ALA A 259 -5.89 -18.43 -19.19
N GLU A 260 -6.43 -17.78 -18.16
CA GLU A 260 -7.60 -18.28 -17.42
C GLU A 260 -8.83 -18.39 -18.33
N LEU A 261 -9.08 -17.35 -19.14
CA LEU A 261 -10.21 -17.31 -20.07
C LEU A 261 -10.09 -18.39 -21.16
N LEU A 262 -8.91 -18.60 -21.71
CA LEU A 262 -8.64 -19.69 -22.68
C LEU A 262 -8.93 -21.06 -22.06
N THR A 263 -8.52 -21.27 -20.82
CA THR A 263 -8.78 -22.53 -20.09
C THR A 263 -10.28 -22.75 -19.89
N ALA A 264 -11.00 -21.73 -19.42
CA ALA A 264 -12.45 -21.79 -19.24
C ALA A 264 -13.19 -22.04 -20.56
N TYR A 265 -12.75 -21.40 -21.64
CA TYR A 265 -13.32 -21.58 -22.97
C TYR A 265 -13.15 -23.03 -23.48
N GLN A 266 -11.96 -23.62 -23.29
CA GLN A 266 -11.71 -25.02 -23.66
C GLN A 266 -12.58 -26.00 -22.86
N GLN A 267 -12.73 -25.77 -21.54
CA GLN A 267 -13.60 -26.59 -20.70
C GLN A 267 -15.06 -26.51 -21.14
N LEU A 268 -15.54 -25.31 -21.48
CA LEU A 268 -16.90 -25.11 -21.98
C LEU A 268 -17.12 -25.85 -23.31
N GLN A 269 -16.16 -25.77 -24.24
CA GLN A 269 -16.24 -26.49 -25.51
C GLN A 269 -16.27 -28.02 -25.31
N ALA A 270 -15.45 -28.55 -24.40
CA ALA A 270 -15.44 -29.97 -24.08
C ALA A 270 -16.80 -30.43 -23.50
N ALA A 271 -17.35 -29.68 -22.55
CA ALA A 271 -18.65 -29.97 -21.96
C ALA A 271 -19.80 -29.92 -23.00
N GLN A 272 -19.76 -28.96 -23.94
CA GLN A 272 -20.72 -28.88 -25.03
C GLN A 272 -20.61 -30.07 -25.98
N ALA A 273 -19.41 -30.50 -26.33
CA ALA A 273 -19.20 -31.67 -27.19
C ALA A 273 -19.72 -32.96 -26.53
N GLU A 274 -19.52 -33.10 -25.22
CA GLU A 274 -20.05 -34.23 -24.44
C GLU A 274 -21.59 -34.23 -24.40
N LEU A 275 -22.22 -33.08 -24.19
CA LEU A 275 -23.68 -32.93 -24.24
C LEU A 275 -24.26 -33.29 -25.62
N ILE A 276 -23.63 -32.82 -26.70
CA ILE A 276 -24.06 -33.15 -28.07
C ILE A 276 -23.97 -34.67 -28.29
N ARG A 277 -22.88 -35.30 -27.85
CA ARG A 277 -22.70 -36.75 -27.94
C ARG A 277 -23.75 -37.51 -27.15
N TYR A 278 -24.07 -37.06 -25.94
CA TYR A 278 -25.11 -37.66 -25.10
C TYR A 278 -26.48 -37.58 -25.78
N ASN A 279 -26.88 -36.39 -26.25
CA ASN A 279 -28.15 -36.20 -26.95
C ASN A 279 -28.26 -37.10 -28.19
N ARG A 280 -27.18 -37.24 -28.97
CA ARG A 280 -27.17 -38.11 -30.16
C ARG A 280 -27.35 -39.59 -29.80
N LEU A 281 -26.71 -40.05 -28.73
CA LEU A 281 -26.89 -41.41 -28.23
C LEU A 281 -28.33 -41.63 -27.74
N GLU A 282 -28.92 -40.64 -27.07
CA GLU A 282 -30.31 -40.70 -26.62
C GLU A 282 -31.27 -40.80 -27.81
N GLU A 283 -31.08 -40.00 -28.87
CA GLU A 283 -31.84 -40.10 -30.12
C GLU A 283 -31.70 -41.48 -30.78
N GLU A 284 -30.49 -42.04 -30.85
CA GLU A 284 -30.25 -43.38 -31.40
C GLU A 284 -30.96 -44.47 -30.59
N LEU A 285 -30.91 -44.37 -29.25
CA LEU A 285 -31.61 -45.29 -28.36
C LEU A 285 -33.13 -45.18 -28.49
N ASP A 286 -33.67 -43.97 -28.68
CA ASP A 286 -35.10 -43.75 -28.92
C ASP A 286 -35.57 -44.39 -30.23
N VAL A 287 -34.76 -44.30 -31.29
CA VAL A 287 -35.03 -45.00 -32.55
C VAL A 287 -35.02 -46.51 -32.33
N ALA A 288 -34.02 -47.05 -31.62
CA ALA A 288 -33.94 -48.48 -31.32
C ALA A 288 -35.16 -48.97 -30.51
N ARG A 289 -35.58 -48.22 -29.47
CA ARG A 289 -36.80 -48.51 -28.68
C ARG A 289 -38.03 -48.58 -29.56
N ARG A 290 -38.22 -47.61 -30.46
CA ARG A 290 -39.37 -47.56 -31.37
C ARG A 290 -39.38 -48.75 -32.34
N ILE A 291 -38.23 -49.12 -32.89
CA ILE A 291 -38.13 -50.29 -33.78
C ILE A 291 -38.48 -51.57 -33.03
N GLN A 292 -37.95 -51.76 -31.81
CA GLN A 292 -38.29 -52.93 -30.99
C GLN A 292 -39.78 -53.03 -30.68
N GLN A 293 -40.40 -51.92 -30.24
CA GLN A 293 -41.83 -51.87 -29.97
C GLN A 293 -42.67 -52.16 -31.22
N SER A 294 -42.14 -51.91 -32.42
CA SER A 294 -42.84 -52.21 -33.68
C SER A 294 -42.95 -53.71 -33.99
N PHE A 295 -42.08 -54.55 -33.42
CA PHE A 295 -42.12 -56.00 -33.59
C PHE A 295 -43.15 -56.70 -32.69
N LEU A 296 -43.71 -56.01 -31.69
CA LEU A 296 -44.70 -56.59 -30.79
C LEU A 296 -46.10 -56.59 -31.42
N PRO A 297 -46.92 -57.63 -31.19
CA PRO A 297 -48.27 -57.72 -31.75
C PRO A 297 -49.14 -56.54 -31.32
N ARG A 298 -49.64 -55.77 -32.29
CA ARG A 298 -50.55 -54.63 -32.03
C ARG A 298 -51.95 -55.07 -31.63
N VAL A 299 -52.37 -56.26 -32.04
CA VAL A 299 -53.71 -56.81 -31.78
C VAL A 299 -53.52 -58.22 -31.26
N LEU A 300 -54.04 -58.46 -30.04
CA LEU A 300 -54.02 -59.76 -29.41
C LEU A 300 -55.39 -60.44 -29.60
N PRO A 301 -55.42 -61.76 -29.85
CA PRO A 301 -56.66 -62.51 -29.95
C PRO A 301 -57.46 -62.45 -28.62
N GLN A 302 -58.78 -62.36 -28.72
CA GLN A 302 -59.71 -62.29 -27.59
C GLN A 302 -60.69 -63.47 -27.66
N PRO A 303 -60.30 -64.67 -27.20
CA PRO A 303 -61.20 -65.82 -27.23
C PRO A 303 -62.40 -65.59 -26.27
N PRO A 304 -63.56 -66.21 -26.53
CA PRO A 304 -64.75 -66.03 -25.71
C PRO A 304 -64.50 -66.32 -24.22
N GLY A 305 -64.92 -65.41 -23.35
CA GLY A 305 -64.77 -65.54 -21.89
C GLY A 305 -63.43 -65.06 -21.32
N TRP A 306 -62.50 -64.60 -22.15
CA TRP A 306 -61.18 -64.11 -21.71
C TRP A 306 -60.90 -62.70 -22.21
N ARG A 307 -60.08 -61.96 -21.47
CA ARG A 307 -59.49 -60.69 -21.92
C ARG A 307 -57.97 -60.78 -21.86
N ILE A 308 -57.33 -60.77 -23.01
CA ILE A 308 -55.86 -60.83 -23.12
C ILE A 308 -55.33 -59.43 -23.36
N ALA A 309 -54.37 -58.99 -22.55
CA ALA A 309 -53.65 -57.73 -22.74
C ALA A 309 -52.16 -57.99 -22.53
N ALA A 310 -51.32 -57.23 -23.23
CA ALA A 310 -49.89 -57.30 -23.04
C ALA A 310 -49.33 -55.90 -22.83
N PHE A 311 -48.29 -55.83 -22.00
CA PHE A 311 -47.52 -54.63 -21.72
C PHE A 311 -46.06 -55.02 -21.67
N SER A 312 -45.23 -54.31 -22.43
CA SER A 312 -43.77 -54.49 -22.41
C SER A 312 -43.11 -53.14 -22.19
N ARG A 313 -42.21 -53.09 -21.20
CA ARG A 313 -41.37 -51.94 -20.89
C ARG A 313 -40.00 -52.48 -20.50
N GLY A 314 -38.98 -52.14 -21.28
CA GLY A 314 -37.60 -52.51 -20.97
C GLY A 314 -37.17 -51.97 -19.60
N ALA A 315 -36.43 -52.79 -18.85
CA ALA A 315 -35.81 -52.37 -17.58
C ALA A 315 -34.60 -51.43 -17.81
N GLN A 316 -33.99 -51.49 -18.99
CA GLN A 316 -32.90 -50.62 -19.44
C GLN A 316 -33.33 -49.81 -20.67
N ALA A 317 -32.40 -49.03 -21.23
CA ALA A 317 -32.65 -48.20 -22.39
C ALA A 317 -33.21 -48.98 -23.60
N VAL A 318 -32.90 -50.26 -23.77
CA VAL A 318 -33.42 -51.12 -24.85
C VAL A 318 -33.71 -52.49 -24.23
N GLY A 319 -34.87 -53.08 -24.51
CA GLY A 319 -35.33 -54.34 -23.89
C GLY A 319 -35.36 -55.49 -24.88
N GLY A 320 -34.94 -56.68 -24.48
CA GLY A 320 -34.88 -57.85 -25.36
C GLY A 320 -36.15 -58.70 -25.40
N ASP A 321 -37.12 -58.44 -24.54
CA ASP A 321 -38.25 -59.35 -24.37
C ASP A 321 -39.28 -59.19 -25.49
N PHE A 322 -39.56 -60.29 -26.17
CA PHE A 322 -40.59 -60.39 -27.21
C PHE A 322 -41.74 -61.26 -26.72
N PHE A 323 -42.93 -60.96 -27.21
CA PHE A 323 -44.05 -61.89 -27.11
C PHE A 323 -44.82 -61.91 -28.42
N ASP A 324 -45.42 -63.06 -28.74
CA ASP A 324 -46.30 -63.23 -29.90
C ASP A 324 -47.42 -64.23 -29.58
N THR A 325 -48.48 -64.23 -30.38
CA THR A 325 -49.59 -65.17 -30.26
C THR A 325 -49.80 -65.92 -31.56
N ILE A 326 -49.80 -67.25 -31.48
CA ILE A 326 -50.04 -68.12 -32.63
C ILE A 326 -51.41 -68.78 -32.48
N PRO A 327 -52.35 -68.60 -33.42
CA PRO A 327 -53.59 -69.36 -33.42
C PRO A 327 -53.31 -70.81 -33.79
N LEU A 328 -53.85 -71.75 -33.00
CA LEU A 328 -53.70 -73.18 -33.21
C LEU A 328 -55.02 -73.80 -33.70
N PRO A 329 -54.97 -74.99 -34.34
CA PRO A 329 -56.17 -75.77 -34.63
C PRO A 329 -57.01 -75.99 -33.36
N ASP A 330 -58.32 -76.10 -33.54
CA ASP A 330 -59.32 -76.33 -32.47
C ASP A 330 -59.60 -75.13 -31.55
N GLY A 331 -59.27 -73.91 -31.98
CA GLY A 331 -59.59 -72.68 -31.24
C GLY A 331 -58.67 -72.36 -30.07
N ARG A 332 -57.54 -73.08 -29.94
CA ARG A 332 -56.50 -72.82 -28.94
C ARG A 332 -55.57 -71.68 -29.38
N ILE A 333 -54.96 -70.98 -28.43
CA ILE A 333 -54.01 -69.89 -28.67
C ILE A 333 -52.70 -70.26 -27.98
N GLY A 334 -51.61 -70.27 -28.74
CA GLY A 334 -50.25 -70.35 -28.19
C GLY A 334 -49.74 -68.95 -27.88
N LEU A 335 -49.34 -68.71 -26.63
CA LEU A 335 -48.60 -67.51 -26.24
C LEU A 335 -47.12 -67.83 -26.22
N ILE A 336 -46.34 -67.07 -26.97
CA ILE A 336 -44.88 -67.16 -26.95
C ILE A 336 -44.38 -65.94 -26.21
N VAL A 337 -43.53 -66.14 -25.23
CA VAL A 337 -42.74 -65.10 -24.60
C VAL A 337 -41.28 -65.54 -24.71
N ALA A 338 -40.45 -64.69 -25.29
CA ALA A 338 -39.03 -64.95 -25.49
C ALA A 338 -38.24 -63.82 -24.85
N ASP A 339 -37.41 -64.16 -23.88
CA ASP A 339 -36.37 -63.25 -23.37
C ASP A 339 -35.21 -63.26 -24.36
N ALA A 340 -35.02 -62.17 -25.12
CA ALA A 340 -33.76 -61.98 -25.81
C ALA A 340 -32.73 -61.47 -24.80
N CYS A 341 -32.20 -62.40 -24.01
CA CYS A 341 -31.16 -62.11 -23.04
C CYS A 341 -29.94 -61.58 -23.80
N GLY A 342 -29.71 -60.27 -23.76
CA GLY A 342 -28.59 -59.64 -24.41
C GLY A 342 -27.28 -60.17 -23.81
N LYS A 343 -26.48 -60.90 -24.62
CA LYS A 343 -25.04 -60.96 -24.34
C LYS A 343 -24.54 -59.52 -24.35
N ARG A 344 -24.12 -59.05 -23.17
CA ARG A 344 -23.46 -57.76 -22.89
C ARG A 344 -22.93 -57.08 -24.16
N VAL A 345 -23.57 -55.99 -24.58
CA VAL A 345 -22.83 -54.98 -25.32
C VAL A 345 -21.90 -54.35 -24.28
N THR A 346 -20.64 -54.77 -24.30
CA THR A 346 -19.58 -54.18 -23.49
C THR A 346 -19.49 -52.70 -23.81
N ALA A 347 -19.51 -51.90 -22.74
CA ALA A 347 -19.37 -50.45 -22.70
C ALA A 347 -18.07 -49.95 -23.33
#